data_AF-A0AAD5U591-F1
#
_entry.id   AF-A0AAD5U591-F1
#
_cell.length_a   1.000
_cell.length_b   1.000
_cell.length_c   1.000
_cell.angle_alpha   90.00
_cell.angle_beta   90.00
_cell.angle_gamma   90.00
#
_symmetry.space_group_name_H-M   'P 1'
#
loop_
_entity.id
_entity.type
_entity.pdbx_description
1 polymer ?
#
loop_
_entity_poly.entity_id
_entity_poly.type
_entity_poly.pdbx_seq_one_letter_code
_entity_poly.pdbx_strand_id
1 'polypeptide(L)'
;MSIIKTKNGKFICIDAVEVTGDLKGELDALTDNGKLIESVIATHPFHTLSFKQFYQLYPSPKYFGTPRHLKILSEDVKWEGELLTEKSLKQFEPDLQLQIPEGTEYVDPKPSKINHLCGIFVFHPLSKTIHNNDTLMVSEKPNFLYSLYAKDGEVKFHS
;
A
#
# COMPACT_ATOMS: atom_id res chain seq x y z
N MET A 1 -4.73 3.86 -2.30
CA MET A 1 -5.01 3.54 -0.88
C MET A 1 -6.18 2.58 -0.78
N SER A 2 -6.10 1.61 0.12
CA SER A 2 -7.23 0.75 0.51
C SER A 2 -7.40 0.78 2.03
N ILE A 3 -8.61 0.52 2.53
CA ILE A 3 -8.92 0.50 3.97
C ILE A 3 -9.56 -0.84 4.30
N ILE A 4 -8.97 -1.57 5.23
CA ILE A 4 -9.44 -2.89 5.64
C ILE A 4 -9.94 -2.80 7.07
N LYS A 5 -11.17 -3.29 7.30
CA LYS A 5 -11.68 -3.52 8.65
C LYS A 5 -11.24 -4.89 9.13
N THR A 6 -10.45 -4.92 10.19
CA THR A 6 -9.96 -6.15 10.84
C THR A 6 -11.06 -6.82 11.65
N LYS A 7 -10.85 -8.08 12.05
CA LYS A 7 -11.85 -8.84 12.84
C LYS A 7 -12.18 -8.19 14.18
N ASN A 8 -11.25 -7.44 14.77
CA ASN A 8 -11.45 -6.71 16.02
C ASN A 8 -12.20 -5.36 15.83
N GLY A 9 -12.58 -5.03 14.59
CA GLY A 9 -13.34 -3.83 14.25
C GLY A 9 -12.50 -2.57 14.04
N LYS A 10 -11.17 -2.65 14.14
CA LYS A 10 -10.23 -1.57 13.79
C LYS A 10 -9.95 -1.55 12.29
N PHE A 11 -9.17 -0.56 11.86
CA PHE A 11 -8.83 -0.36 10.46
C PHE A 11 -7.32 -0.40 10.22
N ILE A 12 -6.94 -1.02 9.11
CA ILE A 12 -5.60 -0.93 8.53
C ILE A 12 -5.73 -0.13 7.22
N CYS A 13 -4.98 0.95 7.10
CA CYS A 13 -4.84 1.70 5.85
C CYS A 13 -3.64 1.16 5.07
N ILE A 14 -3.87 0.79 3.81
CA ILE A 14 -2.85 0.33 2.87
C ILE A 14 -2.54 1.47 1.90
N ASP A 15 -1.29 1.90 1.93
CA ASP A 15 -0.77 3.11 1.31
C ASP A 15 -1.49 4.40 1.75
N ALA A 16 -1.00 5.53 1.25
CA ALA A 16 -1.58 6.84 1.48
C ALA A 16 -1.95 7.49 0.14
N VAL A 17 -3.00 8.30 0.15
CA VAL A 17 -3.35 9.25 -0.92
C VAL A 17 -3.50 10.62 -0.29
N GLU A 18 -3.55 11.66 -1.11
CA GLU A 18 -3.89 12.98 -0.60
C GLU A 18 -5.32 12.96 -0.05
N VAL A 19 -5.51 13.36 1.22
CA VAL A 19 -6.81 13.34 1.90
C VAL A 19 -7.34 14.76 2.04
N THR A 20 -8.26 15.12 1.14
CA THR A 20 -8.89 16.44 1.10
C THR A 20 -10.39 16.33 0.84
N GLY A 21 -11.14 17.40 1.12
CA GLY A 21 -12.57 17.51 0.81
C GLY A 21 -13.39 16.35 1.39
N ASP A 22 -14.26 15.79 0.55
CA ASP A 22 -15.20 14.73 0.93
C ASP A 22 -14.49 13.47 1.45
N LEU A 23 -13.32 13.12 0.89
CA LEU A 23 -12.54 11.96 1.34
C LEU A 23 -12.13 12.09 2.81
N LYS A 24 -11.81 13.31 3.27
CA LYS A 24 -11.51 13.55 4.69
C LYS A 24 -12.71 13.24 5.57
N GLY A 25 -13.89 13.72 5.18
CA GLY A 25 -15.14 13.49 5.91
C GLY A 25 -15.52 12.02 5.95
N GLU A 26 -15.40 11.31 4.82
CA GLU A 26 -15.65 9.87 4.74
C GLU A 26 -14.70 9.07 5.64
N LEU A 27 -13.40 9.39 5.59
CA LEU A 27 -12.40 8.70 6.40
C LEU A 27 -12.62 8.96 7.89
N ASP A 28 -12.92 10.19 8.29
CA ASP A 28 -13.20 10.54 9.68
C ASP A 28 -14.46 9.84 10.20
N ALA A 29 -15.54 9.83 9.42
CA ALA A 29 -16.78 9.17 9.79
C ALA A 29 -16.58 7.65 9.92
N LEU A 30 -15.83 7.04 9.01
CA LEU A 30 -15.54 5.60 9.02
C LEU A 30 -14.68 5.20 10.22
N THR A 31 -13.72 6.04 10.62
CA THR A 31 -12.64 5.66 11.53
C THR A 31 -12.70 6.35 12.90
N ASP A 32 -13.80 7.04 13.22
CA ASP A 32 -13.91 7.94 14.37
C ASP A 32 -12.71 8.90 14.42
N ASN A 33 -12.59 9.73 13.39
CA ASN A 33 -11.53 10.73 13.25
C ASN A 33 -10.13 10.12 13.39
N GLY A 34 -9.92 8.94 12.79
CA GLY A 34 -8.67 8.20 12.83
C GLY A 34 -8.44 7.33 14.08
N LYS A 35 -9.26 7.42 15.13
CA LYS A 35 -9.06 6.65 16.39
C LYS A 35 -9.22 5.15 16.23
N LEU A 36 -9.94 4.71 15.20
CA LEU A 36 -10.09 3.30 14.86
C LEU A 36 -9.02 2.80 13.89
N ILE A 37 -8.16 3.67 13.35
CA ILE A 37 -7.02 3.23 12.54
C ILE A 37 -5.95 2.70 13.49
N GLU A 38 -5.66 1.41 13.37
CA GLU A 38 -4.63 0.74 14.18
C GLU A 38 -3.26 0.87 13.52
N SER A 39 -3.21 0.75 12.19
CA SER A 39 -1.94 0.79 11.45
C SER A 39 -2.12 1.38 10.06
N VAL A 40 -1.05 1.99 9.56
CA VAL A 40 -0.88 2.41 8.18
C VAL A 40 0.33 1.69 7.62
N ILE A 41 0.18 1.01 6.48
CA ILE A 41 1.25 0.24 5.85
C ILE A 41 1.59 0.80 4.47
N ALA A 42 2.88 1.04 4.20
CA ALA A 42 3.37 1.52 2.91
C ALA A 42 3.92 0.36 2.08
N THR A 43 3.28 0.07 0.95
CA THR A 43 3.50 -1.16 0.18
C THR A 43 4.44 -0.96 -0.99
N HIS A 44 4.45 0.23 -1.59
CA HIS A 44 5.25 0.52 -2.78
C HIS A 44 6.38 1.51 -2.49
N PRO A 45 7.66 1.13 -2.62
CA PRO A 45 8.82 1.92 -2.15
C PRO A 45 8.96 3.32 -2.79
N PHE A 46 8.26 3.58 -3.90
CA PHE A 46 8.30 4.84 -4.62
C PHE A 46 7.04 5.71 -4.45
N HIS A 47 6.00 5.21 -3.77
CA HIS A 47 4.76 5.97 -3.55
C HIS A 47 4.82 6.72 -2.22
N THR A 48 5.59 7.80 -2.18
CA THR A 48 5.94 8.46 -0.91
C THR A 48 5.23 9.79 -0.67
N LEU A 49 4.64 10.39 -1.70
CA LEU A 49 4.20 11.79 -1.68
C LEU A 49 3.15 12.08 -0.61
N SER A 50 2.18 11.19 -0.43
CA SER A 50 1.03 11.44 0.42
C SER A 50 1.25 11.12 1.89
N PHE A 51 2.31 10.40 2.25
CA PHE A 51 2.52 9.92 3.62
C PHE A 51 2.71 11.04 4.64
N LYS A 52 3.39 12.13 4.25
CA LYS A 52 3.57 13.30 5.13
C LYS A 52 2.22 13.93 5.52
N GLN A 53 1.37 14.24 4.53
CA GLN A 53 0.07 14.83 4.79
C GLN A 53 -0.82 13.86 5.58
N PHE A 54 -0.81 12.57 5.21
CA PHE A 54 -1.60 11.56 5.90
C PHE A 54 -1.20 11.44 7.39
N TYR A 55 0.12 11.44 7.68
CA TYR A 55 0.64 11.41 9.04
C TYR A 55 0.25 12.66 9.84
N GLN A 56 0.27 13.84 9.23
CA GLN A 56 -0.16 15.09 9.87
C GLN A 56 -1.64 15.06 10.26
N LEU A 57 -2.50 14.45 9.43
CA LEU A 57 -3.92 14.32 9.71
C LEU A 57 -4.22 13.21 10.74
N TYR A 58 -3.46 12.12 10.69
CA TYR A 58 -3.69 10.93 11.52
C TYR A 58 -2.37 10.42 12.14
N PRO A 59 -1.80 11.11 13.14
CA PRO A 59 -0.49 10.74 13.69
C PRO A 59 -0.51 9.56 14.68
N SER A 60 -1.68 9.17 15.18
CA SER A 60 -1.84 8.17 16.23
C SER A 60 -1.59 6.71 15.85
N PRO A 61 -1.94 6.22 14.63
CA PRO A 61 -1.71 4.84 14.24
C PRO A 61 -0.22 4.47 14.16
N LYS A 62 0.07 3.18 14.14
CA LYS A 62 1.44 2.69 13.87
C LYS A 62 1.72 2.70 12.37
N TYR A 63 2.82 3.31 11.95
CA TYR A 63 3.22 3.39 10.55
C TYR A 63 4.30 2.36 10.24
N PHE A 64 4.08 1.51 9.25
CA PHE A 64 5.07 0.54 8.76
C PHE A 64 5.35 0.78 7.30
N GLY A 65 6.61 0.66 6.88
CA GLY A 65 6.96 0.91 5.49
C GLY A 65 8.12 0.04 5.02
N THR A 66 8.43 0.15 3.74
CA THR A 66 9.64 -0.47 3.17
C THR A 66 10.91 0.24 3.68
N PRO A 67 12.11 -0.38 3.57
CA PRO A 67 13.37 0.27 3.97
C PRO A 67 13.58 1.63 3.33
N ARG A 68 13.14 1.79 2.07
CA ARG A 68 13.17 3.07 1.38
C ARG A 68 12.31 4.13 2.07
N HIS A 69 11.06 3.83 2.44
CA HIS A 69 10.21 4.78 3.16
C HIS A 69 10.86 5.26 4.46
N LEU A 70 11.36 4.33 5.26
CA LEU A 70 12.06 4.63 6.51
C LEU A 70 13.28 5.52 6.27
N LYS A 71 14.00 5.31 5.17
CA LYS A 71 15.17 6.11 4.81
C LYS A 71 14.83 7.52 4.35
N ILE A 72 13.82 7.68 3.49
CA ILE A 72 13.56 8.96 2.81
C ILE A 72 12.46 9.82 3.46
N LEU A 73 11.66 9.25 4.37
CA LEU A 73 10.58 9.94 5.09
C LEU A 73 10.78 9.90 6.61
N SER A 74 11.98 9.63 7.11
CA SER A 74 12.27 9.55 8.56
C SER A 74 12.00 10.86 9.31
N GLU A 75 12.15 12.00 8.64
CA GLU A 75 11.89 13.32 9.22
C GLU A 75 10.41 13.70 9.20
N ASP A 76 9.63 13.11 8.28
CA ASP A 76 8.22 13.46 8.05
C ASP A 76 7.24 12.54 8.77
N VAL A 77 7.62 11.27 8.99
CA VAL A 77 6.75 10.22 9.52
C VAL A 77 7.48 9.42 10.59
N LYS A 78 6.82 9.26 11.76
CA LYS A 78 7.32 8.37 12.80
C LYS A 78 6.95 6.92 12.47
N TRP A 79 7.88 6.20 11.85
CA TRP A 79 7.73 4.78 11.55
C TRP A 79 7.92 3.91 12.80
N GLU A 80 7.01 2.96 13.00
CA GLU A 80 7.12 1.89 14.00
C GLU A 80 8.16 0.85 13.58
N GLY A 81 8.33 0.64 12.28
CA GLY A 81 9.35 -0.26 11.74
C GLY A 81 9.12 -0.63 10.29
N GLU A 82 9.90 -1.60 9.84
CA GLU A 82 9.84 -2.13 8.49
C GLU A 82 8.69 -3.14 8.32
N LEU A 83 8.03 -3.12 7.17
CA LEU A 83 6.80 -3.87 6.91
C LEU A 83 7.00 -5.39 6.78
N LEU A 84 8.10 -5.87 6.19
CA LEU A 84 8.32 -7.31 5.93
C LEU A 84 9.25 -8.01 6.94
N THR A 85 9.31 -7.51 8.17
CA THR A 85 10.00 -8.25 9.26
C THR A 85 9.09 -9.36 9.78
N GLU A 86 9.67 -10.43 10.34
CA GLU A 86 8.91 -11.52 10.97
C GLU A 86 7.89 -11.01 12.01
N LYS A 87 8.29 -9.99 12.79
CA LYS A 87 7.42 -9.35 13.78
C LYS A 87 6.22 -8.65 13.12
N SER A 88 6.47 -7.86 12.08
CA SER A 88 5.42 -7.15 11.34
C SER A 88 4.47 -8.12 10.65
N LEU A 89 4.98 -9.15 9.98
CA LEU A 89 4.17 -10.18 9.33
C LEU A 89 3.22 -10.87 10.33
N LYS A 90 3.75 -11.32 11.47
CA LYS A 90 2.94 -11.93 12.55
C LYS A 90 1.91 -10.97 13.13
N GLN A 91 2.17 -9.66 13.14
CA GLN A 91 1.23 -8.67 13.67
C GLN A 91 -0.03 -8.55 12.80
N PHE A 92 0.10 -8.72 11.48
CA PHE A 92 -1.02 -8.56 10.55
C PHE A 92 -1.78 -9.87 10.28
N GLU A 93 -1.24 -11.01 10.71
CA GLU A 93 -1.97 -12.28 10.67
C GLU A 93 -3.09 -12.32 11.72
N PRO A 94 -4.23 -12.99 11.42
CA PRO A 94 -4.56 -13.69 10.18
C PRO A 94 -5.25 -12.77 9.15
N ASP A 95 -5.36 -11.47 9.42
CA ASP A 95 -6.16 -10.57 8.60
C ASP A 95 -5.49 -10.25 7.27
N LEU A 96 -4.15 -10.14 7.22
CA LEU A 96 -3.41 -9.90 5.98
C LEU A 96 -2.32 -10.94 5.75
N GLN A 97 -2.05 -11.22 4.48
CA GLN A 97 -0.85 -11.89 4.01
C GLN A 97 -0.08 -10.92 3.12
N LEU A 98 1.20 -10.72 3.43
CA LEU A 98 2.07 -9.74 2.77
C LEU A 98 3.19 -10.47 2.04
N GLN A 99 3.39 -10.17 0.76
CA GLN A 99 4.44 -10.80 -0.05
C GLN A 99 4.91 -9.87 -1.16
N ILE A 100 6.19 -9.94 -1.53
CA ILE A 100 6.72 -9.30 -2.74
C ILE A 100 6.79 -10.32 -3.89
N PRO A 101 6.72 -9.88 -5.16
CA PRO A 101 6.97 -10.77 -6.28
C PRO A 101 8.35 -11.42 -6.18
N GLU A 102 8.43 -12.70 -6.53
CA GLU A 102 9.70 -13.43 -6.53
C GLU A 102 10.70 -12.78 -7.50
N GLY A 103 11.98 -12.73 -7.08
CA GLY A 103 13.05 -12.12 -7.88
C GLY A 103 13.15 -10.60 -7.78
N THR A 104 12.38 -9.96 -6.90
CA THR A 104 12.45 -8.51 -6.66
C THR A 104 13.46 -8.14 -5.57
N GLU A 105 14.06 -6.96 -5.69
CA GLU A 105 14.89 -6.36 -4.64
C GLU A 105 14.03 -5.47 -3.75
N TYR A 106 14.05 -5.71 -2.44
CA TYR A 106 13.16 -5.04 -1.49
C TYR A 106 13.85 -3.91 -0.71
N VAL A 107 15.16 -4.02 -0.46
CA VAL A 107 15.88 -3.09 0.42
C VAL A 107 16.19 -1.77 -0.27
N ASP A 108 16.74 -1.82 -1.48
CA ASP A 108 17.05 -0.65 -2.29
C ASP A 108 16.77 -0.92 -3.77
N PRO A 109 15.48 -1.05 -4.15
CA PRO A 109 15.10 -1.35 -5.53
C PRO A 109 15.62 -0.30 -6.50
N LYS A 110 16.22 -0.77 -7.60
CA LYS A 110 16.74 0.07 -8.68
C LYS A 110 16.27 -0.45 -10.04
N PRO A 111 16.21 0.41 -11.06
CA PRO A 111 16.32 1.88 -10.98
C PRO A 111 15.03 2.53 -10.42
N SER A 112 15.18 3.58 -9.63
CA SER A 112 14.09 4.15 -8.83
C SER A 112 12.95 4.82 -9.58
N LYS A 113 13.11 5.10 -10.88
CA LYS A 113 12.12 5.83 -11.69
C LYS A 113 11.13 4.95 -12.45
N ILE A 114 11.47 3.68 -12.66
CA ILE A 114 10.68 2.76 -13.51
C ILE A 114 10.42 1.42 -12.82
N ASN A 115 10.91 1.23 -11.60
CA ASN A 115 10.73 -0.04 -10.91
C ASN A 115 9.41 -0.05 -10.16
N HIS A 116 8.36 -0.51 -10.84
CA HIS A 116 7.04 -0.80 -10.27
C HIS A 116 6.90 -2.26 -9.81
N LEU A 117 7.90 -3.10 -10.08
CA LEU A 117 7.86 -4.52 -9.76
C LEU A 117 8.01 -4.79 -8.25
N CYS A 118 8.58 -3.85 -7.49
CA CYS A 118 8.92 -4.02 -6.08
C CYS A 118 7.81 -3.65 -5.09
N GLY A 119 6.56 -3.53 -5.54
CA GLY A 119 5.42 -3.33 -4.65
C GLY A 119 5.06 -4.61 -3.88
N ILE A 120 4.72 -4.45 -2.60
CA ILE A 120 4.21 -5.54 -1.76
C ILE A 120 2.75 -5.82 -2.12
N PHE A 121 2.45 -7.07 -2.47
CA PHE A 121 1.09 -7.57 -2.54
C PHE A 121 0.52 -7.77 -1.14
N VAL A 122 -0.67 -7.21 -0.91
CA VAL A 122 -1.43 -7.39 0.33
C VAL A 122 -2.69 -8.17 0.02
N PHE A 123 -2.74 -9.42 0.46
CA PHE A 123 -3.92 -10.25 0.34
C PHE A 123 -4.75 -10.22 1.62
N HIS A 124 -6.04 -9.93 1.49
CA HIS A 124 -7.02 -9.96 2.58
C HIS A 124 -7.90 -11.21 2.44
N PRO A 125 -7.63 -12.30 3.19
CA PRO A 125 -8.24 -13.62 2.95
C PRO A 125 -9.76 -13.61 3.05
N LEU A 126 -10.33 -12.83 3.98
CA LEU A 126 -11.78 -12.76 4.19
C LEU A 126 -12.53 -12.25 2.95
N SER A 127 -12.00 -11.21 2.30
CA SER A 127 -12.60 -10.63 1.09
C SER A 127 -12.11 -11.26 -0.21
N LYS A 128 -11.07 -12.12 -0.15
CA LYS A 128 -10.37 -12.66 -1.32
C LYS A 128 -9.87 -11.57 -2.28
N THR A 129 -9.42 -10.44 -1.72
CA THR A 129 -8.94 -9.28 -2.49
C THR A 129 -7.45 -9.10 -2.32
N ILE A 130 -6.76 -8.77 -3.41
CA ILE A 130 -5.34 -8.39 -3.42
C ILE A 130 -5.25 -6.89 -3.69
N HIS A 131 -4.60 -6.16 -2.79
CA HIS A 131 -4.06 -4.84 -3.09
C HIS A 131 -2.68 -5.03 -3.72
N ASN A 132 -2.56 -4.69 -5.01
CA ASN A 132 -1.29 -4.79 -5.74
C ASN A 132 -0.64 -3.44 -6.05
N ASN A 133 -1.33 -2.35 -5.65
CA ASN A 133 -1.03 -1.00 -6.07
C ASN A 133 -0.92 -0.90 -7.61
N ASP A 134 0.23 -0.51 -8.14
CA ASP A 134 0.52 -0.40 -9.56
C ASP A 134 1.52 -1.48 -10.04
N THR A 135 1.73 -2.57 -9.28
CA THR A 135 2.67 -3.65 -9.67
C THR A 135 2.14 -4.50 -10.82
N LEU A 136 0.84 -4.80 -10.85
CA LEU A 136 0.16 -5.55 -11.91
C LEU A 136 -0.81 -4.63 -12.66
N MET A 137 -0.78 -4.71 -13.99
CA MET A 137 -1.74 -4.04 -14.86
C MET A 137 -2.58 -5.07 -15.59
N VAL A 138 -3.88 -4.77 -15.70
CA VAL A 138 -4.84 -5.55 -16.51
C VAL A 138 -5.23 -4.70 -17.71
N SER A 139 -5.12 -5.27 -18.91
CA SER A 139 -5.59 -4.63 -20.14
C SER A 139 -7.03 -5.03 -20.43
N GLU A 140 -7.98 -4.13 -20.20
CA GLU A 140 -9.39 -4.36 -20.51
C GLU A 140 -9.78 -3.66 -21.81
N LYS A 141 -10.35 -4.42 -22.75
CA LYS A 141 -10.85 -3.96 -24.05
C LYS A 141 -9.91 -2.97 -24.73
N PRO A 142 -8.65 -3.37 -25.00
CA PRO A 142 -7.66 -2.48 -25.58
C PRO A 142 -8.17 -1.95 -26.93
N ASN A 143 -8.03 -0.65 -27.17
CA ASN A 143 -8.33 -0.08 -28.48
C ASN A 143 -7.40 -0.67 -29.55
N PHE A 144 -7.71 -0.47 -30.83
CA PHE A 144 -6.96 -1.10 -31.92
C PHE A 144 -5.44 -0.88 -31.84
N LEU A 145 -4.97 0.33 -31.51
CA LEU A 145 -3.54 0.61 -31.40
C LEU A 145 -2.91 -0.12 -30.20
N TYR A 146 -3.60 -0.12 -29.06
CA TYR A 146 -3.11 -0.79 -27.84
C TYR A 146 -3.19 -2.32 -27.95
N SER A 147 -4.10 -2.85 -28.77
CA SER A 147 -4.27 -4.29 -29.02
C SER A 147 -3.07 -4.95 -29.70
N LEU A 148 -2.18 -4.15 -30.32
CA LEU A 148 -0.91 -4.61 -30.87
C LEU A 148 0.11 -4.99 -29.78
N TYR A 149 -0.06 -4.47 -28.56
CA TYR A 149 0.87 -4.64 -27.44
C TYR A 149 0.26 -5.40 -26.27
N ALA A 150 -1.07 -5.40 -26.12
CA ALA A 150 -1.76 -6.12 -25.07
C ALA A 150 -3.09 -6.74 -25.53
N LYS A 151 -3.43 -7.92 -25.01
CA LYS A 151 -4.71 -8.59 -25.28
C LYS A 151 -5.75 -8.22 -24.23
N ASP A 152 -7.03 -8.33 -24.61
CA ASP A 152 -8.13 -8.18 -23.65
C ASP A 152 -8.02 -9.24 -22.54
N GLY A 153 -8.12 -8.79 -21.28
CA GLY A 153 -7.92 -9.60 -20.08
C GLY A 153 -6.47 -9.96 -19.78
N GLU A 154 -5.49 -9.43 -20.52
CA GLU A 154 -4.08 -9.74 -20.27
C GLU A 154 -3.57 -9.05 -18.99
N VAL A 155 -2.91 -9.83 -18.14
CA VAL A 155 -2.26 -9.34 -16.91
C VAL A 155 -0.75 -9.30 -17.13
N LYS A 156 -0.12 -8.15 -16.87
CA LYS A 156 1.34 -7.97 -16.94
C LYS A 156 1.85 -7.25 -15.71
N PHE A 157 3.14 -7.42 -15.43
CA PHE A 157 3.82 -6.49 -14.53
C PHE A 157 3.90 -5.11 -15.17
N HIS A 158 3.82 -4.09 -14.33
CA HIS A 158 4.09 -2.73 -14.72
C HIS A 158 5.60 -2.57 -14.94
N SER A 159 5.96 -2.28 -16.19
CA SER A 159 7.34 -2.16 -16.70
C SER A 159 7.55 -0.82 -17.37
#